data_AF-A0A4S5CNP3-F1
#
_entry.id   AF-A0A4S5CNP3-F1
#
_cell.length_a   1.000
_cell.length_b   1.000
_cell.length_c   1.000
_cell.angle_alpha   90.00
_cell.angle_beta   90.00
_cell.angle_gamma   90.00
#
_symmetry.space_group_name_H-M   'P 1'
#
loop_
_entity.id
_entity.type
_entity.pdbx_description
1 polymer ?
#
loop_
_entity_poly.entity_id
_entity_poly.type
_entity_poly.pdbx_seq_one_letter_code
_entity_poly.pdbx_strand_id
1 'polypeptide(L)'
;MNDYKAWRHCRGFSLIELLIAMTVVSILAAIALPAYQGYLQQGRRYEAQQQLLEQALALERIYTQQGRYPDTFATPSNTDFYQFSYSQQDAGDYLLKAIPTTRQQDECGTLTLDQTGYRAANRHDCWGS
;
A
#
# COMPACT_ATOMS: atom_id res chain seq x y z
N MET A 1 59.70 34.74 27.26
CA MET A 1 58.91 34.08 26.21
C MET A 1 57.46 34.50 26.39
N ASN A 2 56.91 35.32 25.49
CA ASN A 2 55.49 35.68 25.51
C ASN A 2 54.78 34.82 24.46
N ASP A 3 54.11 33.79 24.93
CA ASP A 3 53.27 32.91 24.11
C ASP A 3 51.97 33.65 23.77
N TYR A 4 51.88 34.19 22.55
CA TYR A 4 50.65 34.74 22.02
C TYR A 4 49.72 33.59 21.63
N LYS A 5 48.80 33.24 22.54
CA LYS A 5 47.79 32.21 22.30
C LYS A 5 46.75 32.76 21.29
N ALA A 6 46.92 32.41 20.01
CA ALA A 6 45.98 32.79 18.96
C ALA A 6 44.64 32.07 19.16
N TRP A 7 43.60 32.82 19.52
CA TRP A 7 42.23 32.30 19.58
C TRP A 7 41.71 32.08 18.17
N ARG A 8 41.51 30.81 17.79
CA ARG A 8 40.80 30.44 16.56
C ARG A 8 39.37 30.96 16.65
N HIS A 9 38.99 31.88 15.77
CA HIS A 9 37.60 32.28 15.60
C HIS A 9 36.78 31.06 15.13
N CYS A 10 35.90 30.54 15.99
CA CYS A 10 34.84 29.64 15.53
C CYS A 10 33.90 30.45 14.64
N ARG A 11 33.90 30.16 13.34
CA ARG A 11 32.90 30.68 12.41
C ARG A 11 31.56 30.02 12.75
N GLY A 12 30.63 30.79 13.31
CA GLY A 12 29.24 30.39 13.48
C GLY A 12 28.45 30.59 12.19
N PHE A 13 27.37 29.84 12.02
CA PHE A 13 26.40 30.06 10.94
C PHE A 13 25.61 31.35 11.18
N SER A 14 25.33 32.09 10.11
CA SER A 14 24.43 33.25 10.16
C SER A 14 22.97 32.80 10.27
N LEU A 15 22.13 33.62 10.93
CA LEU A 15 20.69 33.40 10.98
C LEU A 15 20.08 33.37 9.57
N ILE A 16 20.63 34.15 8.63
CA ILE A 16 20.12 34.15 7.25
C ILE A 16 20.49 32.88 6.49
N GLU A 17 21.65 32.28 6.77
CA GLU A 17 22.05 31.00 6.18
C GLU A 17 21.13 29.88 6.65
N LEU A 18 20.76 29.89 7.93
CA LEU A 18 19.82 28.92 8.48
C LEU A 18 18.40 29.10 7.92
N LEU A 19 17.95 30.34 7.73
CA LEU A 19 16.65 30.64 7.13
C LEU A 19 16.59 30.10 5.70
N ILE A 20 17.58 30.39 4.86
CA ILE A 20 17.65 29.89 3.49
C ILE A 20 17.69 28.35 3.47
N ALA A 21 18.51 27.73 4.33
CA ALA A 21 18.58 26.27 4.43
C ALA A 21 17.22 25.64 4.78
N MET A 22 16.50 26.19 5.77
CA MET A 22 15.16 25.70 6.13
C MET A 22 14.15 25.90 5.01
N THR A 23 14.20 27.02 4.28
CA THR A 23 13.33 27.25 3.13
C THR A 23 13.54 26.16 2.08
N VAL A 24 14.78 25.83 1.73
CA VAL A 24 15.07 24.76 0.77
C VAL A 24 14.54 23.41 1.27
N VAL A 25 14.76 23.06 2.53
CA VAL A 25 14.25 21.81 3.12
C VAL A 25 12.73 21.74 3.07
N SER A 26 12.03 22.85 3.34
CA SER A 26 10.56 22.88 3.32
C SER A 26 9.98 22.64 1.92
N ILE A 27 10.63 23.17 0.88
CA ILE A 27 10.22 22.95 -0.53
C ILE A 27 10.41 21.47 -0.90
N LEU A 28 11.56 20.88 -0.53
CA LEU A 28 11.82 19.47 -0.79
C LEU A 28 10.84 18.56 -0.06
N ALA A 29 10.55 18.85 1.22
CA ALA A 29 9.61 18.08 2.02
C ALA A 29 8.19 18.09 1.44
N ALA A 30 7.75 19.24 0.89
CA ALA A 30 6.43 19.37 0.26
C ALA A 30 6.24 18.42 -0.94
N ILE A 31 7.31 18.10 -1.67
CA ILE A 31 7.27 17.18 -2.81
C ILE A 31 7.49 15.73 -2.35
N ALA A 32 8.43 15.50 -1.44
CA ALA A 32 8.85 14.16 -1.02
C ALA A 32 7.78 13.40 -0.23
N LEU A 33 7.03 14.09 0.64
CA LEU A 33 6.03 13.46 1.50
C LEU A 33 4.87 12.79 0.73
N PRO A 34 4.14 13.47 -0.17
CA PRO A 34 3.04 12.83 -0.91
C PRO A 34 3.55 11.71 -1.83
N ALA A 35 4.73 11.88 -2.43
CA ALA A 35 5.33 10.85 -3.29
C ALA A 35 5.63 9.56 -2.51
N TYR A 36 6.18 9.68 -1.29
CA TYR A 36 6.47 8.51 -0.45
C TYR A 36 5.19 7.80 0.01
N GLN A 37 4.13 8.54 0.35
CA GLN A 37 2.84 7.97 0.72
C GLN A 37 2.23 7.16 -0.43
N GLY A 38 2.30 7.67 -1.67
CA GLY A 38 1.84 6.94 -2.86
C GLY A 38 2.58 5.61 -3.07
N TYR A 39 3.91 5.58 -2.86
CA TYR A 39 4.69 4.35 -2.95
C TYR A 39 4.26 3.29 -1.93
N LEU A 40 4.03 3.71 -0.68
CA LEU A 40 3.54 2.80 0.37
C LEU A 40 2.13 2.27 0.07
N GLN A 41 1.24 3.13 -0.44
CA GLN A 41 -0.10 2.71 -0.84
C GLN A 41 -0.05 1.65 -1.95
N GLN A 42 0.78 1.86 -2.97
CA GLN A 42 0.99 0.89 -4.05
C GLN A 42 1.55 -0.44 -3.54
N GLY A 43 2.53 -0.40 -2.63
CA GLY A 43 3.08 -1.61 -2.01
C GLY A 43 2.03 -2.42 -1.24
N ARG A 44 1.19 -1.75 -0.44
CA ARG A 44 0.08 -2.40 0.29
C ARG A 44 -1.00 -2.95 -0.66
N ARG A 45 -1.28 -2.23 -1.74
CA ARG A 45 -2.20 -2.70 -2.79
C ARG A 45 -1.68 -3.99 -3.42
N TYR A 46 -0.39 -4.03 -3.74
CA TYR A 46 0.25 -5.22 -4.29
C TYR A 46 0.18 -6.41 -3.32
N GLU A 47 0.45 -6.18 -2.03
CA GLU A 47 0.30 -7.21 -0.99
C GLU A 47 -1.15 -7.74 -0.92
N ALA A 48 -2.15 -6.85 -0.94
CA ALA A 48 -3.56 -7.25 -0.95
C ALA A 48 -3.93 -8.07 -2.21
N GLN A 49 -3.37 -7.72 -3.37
CA GLN A 49 -3.55 -8.50 -4.60
C GLN A 49 -2.95 -9.90 -4.50
N GLN A 50 -1.75 -10.02 -3.92
CA GLN A 50 -1.14 -11.33 -3.68
C GLN A 50 -1.99 -12.19 -2.76
N GLN A 51 -2.53 -11.59 -1.68
CA GLN A 51 -3.46 -12.29 -0.78
C GLN A 51 -4.72 -12.77 -1.49
N LEU A 52 -5.29 -12.00 -2.43
CA LEU A 52 -6.43 -12.45 -3.23
C LEU A 52 -6.06 -13.60 -4.17
N LEU A 53 -4.89 -13.55 -4.80
CA LEU A 53 -4.41 -14.62 -5.69
C LEU A 53 -4.14 -15.92 -4.93
N GLU A 54 -3.55 -15.85 -3.73
CA GLU A 54 -3.34 -17.01 -2.87
C GLU A 54 -4.66 -17.68 -2.46
N GLN A 55 -5.68 -16.87 -2.15
CA GLN A 55 -7.03 -17.37 -1.84
C GLN A 55 -7.70 -18.01 -3.05
N ALA A 56 -7.61 -17.38 -4.24
CA ALA A 56 -8.13 -17.95 -5.47
C ALA A 56 -7.52 -19.34 -5.73
N LEU A 57 -6.20 -19.48 -5.60
CA LEU A 57 -5.52 -20.77 -5.74
C LEU A 57 -6.00 -21.81 -4.72
N ALA A 58 -6.30 -21.40 -3.48
CA ALA A 58 -6.86 -22.30 -2.47
C ALA A 58 -8.29 -22.73 -2.82
N LEU A 59 -9.12 -21.81 -3.33
CA LEU A 59 -10.48 -22.10 -3.78
C LEU A 59 -10.49 -23.06 -4.98
N GLU A 60 -9.60 -22.89 -5.94
CA GLU A 60 -9.46 -23.79 -7.09
C GLU A 60 -9.11 -25.24 -6.67
N ARG A 61 -8.28 -25.39 -5.63
CA ARG A 61 -7.97 -26.71 -5.06
C ARG A 61 -9.20 -27.35 -4.43
N ILE A 62 -10.01 -26.57 -3.72
CA ILE A 62 -11.26 -27.06 -3.11
C ILE A 62 -12.25 -27.48 -4.20
N TYR A 63 -12.41 -26.65 -5.23
CA TYR A 63 -13.28 -26.95 -6.37
C TYR A 63 -12.86 -28.24 -7.08
N THR A 64 -11.57 -28.44 -7.30
CA THR A 64 -11.04 -29.66 -7.93
C THR A 64 -11.35 -30.93 -7.12
N GLN A 65 -11.42 -30.83 -5.78
CA GLN A 65 -11.69 -31.97 -4.90
C GLN A 65 -13.17 -32.24 -4.69
N GLN A 66 -14.01 -31.19 -4.68
CA GLN A 66 -15.41 -31.27 -4.25
C GLN A 66 -16.41 -30.98 -5.37
N GLY A 67 -15.95 -30.47 -6.51
CA GLY A 67 -16.79 -30.04 -7.64
C GLY A 67 -17.63 -28.78 -7.36
N ARG A 68 -17.37 -28.09 -6.25
CA ARG A 68 -18.07 -26.86 -5.83
C ARG A 68 -17.15 -25.99 -4.98
N TYR A 69 -17.39 -24.68 -4.99
CA TYR A 69 -16.79 -23.77 -4.02
C TYR A 69 -17.50 -23.90 -2.65
N PRO A 70 -16.79 -23.64 -1.55
CA PRO A 70 -17.37 -23.78 -0.22
C PRO A 70 -18.30 -22.61 0.10
N ASP A 71 -19.37 -22.84 0.85
CA ASP A 71 -20.32 -21.77 1.23
C ASP A 71 -19.65 -20.75 2.17
N THR A 72 -18.65 -21.21 2.94
CA THR A 72 -17.81 -20.39 3.82
C THR A 72 -16.34 -20.67 3.55
N PHE A 73 -15.52 -19.62 3.57
CA PHE A 73 -14.09 -19.72 3.35
C PHE A 73 -13.36 -18.80 4.32
N ALA A 74 -12.26 -19.32 4.91
CA ALA A 74 -11.43 -18.53 5.81
C ALA A 74 -10.56 -17.58 5.00
N THR A 75 -10.90 -16.29 5.06
CA THR A 75 -10.07 -15.23 4.49
C THR A 75 -8.88 -14.92 5.40
N PRO A 76 -7.78 -14.36 4.87
CA PRO A 76 -6.66 -13.90 5.67
C PRO A 76 -7.10 -12.81 6.66
N SER A 77 -6.28 -12.63 7.70
CA SER A 77 -6.50 -11.60 8.71
C SER A 77 -6.56 -10.21 8.07
N ASN A 78 -7.53 -9.42 8.49
CA ASN A 78 -7.63 -8.02 8.09
C ASN A 78 -6.39 -7.25 8.58
N THR A 79 -5.97 -6.28 7.78
CA THR A 79 -4.92 -5.33 8.13
C THR A 79 -5.55 -3.98 8.47
N ASP A 80 -4.72 -3.05 8.95
CA ASP A 80 -5.13 -1.65 9.11
C ASP A 80 -5.54 -0.97 7.80
N PHE A 81 -5.19 -1.55 6.64
CA PHE A 81 -5.34 -0.95 5.31
C PHE A 81 -6.36 -1.67 4.43
N TYR A 82 -6.53 -2.98 4.61
CA TYR A 82 -7.43 -3.80 3.81
C TYR A 82 -8.20 -4.80 4.66
N GLN A 83 -9.49 -4.93 4.35
CA GLN A 83 -10.34 -6.01 4.84
C GLN A 83 -10.60 -7.01 3.72
N PHE A 84 -10.50 -8.30 4.04
CA PHE A 84 -10.72 -9.36 3.07
C PHE A 84 -12.09 -10.00 3.28
N SER A 85 -12.79 -10.25 2.19
CA SER A 85 -14.09 -10.92 2.24
C SER A 85 -14.22 -11.92 1.10
N TYR A 86 -14.89 -13.03 1.39
CA TYR A 86 -15.31 -14.03 0.44
C TYR A 86 -16.84 -14.09 0.41
N SER A 87 -17.42 -14.17 -0.78
CA SER A 87 -18.83 -14.47 -0.95
C SER A 87 -19.02 -15.47 -2.09
N GLN A 88 -19.69 -16.57 -1.80
CA GLN A 88 -20.14 -17.53 -2.80
C GLN A 88 -21.45 -17.01 -3.43
N GLN A 89 -21.50 -16.92 -4.76
CA GLN A 89 -22.68 -16.48 -5.52
C GLN A 89 -23.51 -17.70 -5.94
N ASP A 90 -22.83 -18.71 -6.49
CA ASP A 90 -23.40 -19.99 -6.94
C ASP A 90 -22.38 -21.12 -6.71
N ALA A 91 -22.79 -22.39 -6.84
CA ALA A 91 -21.90 -23.53 -6.52
C ALA A 91 -20.57 -23.52 -7.31
N GLY A 92 -20.57 -22.88 -8.49
CA GLY A 92 -19.41 -22.68 -9.33
C GLY A 92 -18.88 -21.25 -9.38
N ASP A 93 -19.41 -20.32 -8.59
CA ASP A 93 -19.05 -18.90 -8.68
C ASP A 93 -18.73 -18.29 -7.31
N TYR A 94 -17.63 -17.55 -7.25
CA TYR A 94 -17.22 -16.82 -6.05
C TYR A 94 -16.76 -15.41 -6.36
N LEU A 95 -16.77 -14.57 -5.33
CA LEU A 95 -16.19 -13.24 -5.38
C LEU A 95 -15.32 -13.01 -4.15
N LEU A 96 -14.03 -12.82 -4.39
CA LEU A 96 -13.08 -12.32 -3.40
C LEU A 96 -13.00 -10.81 -3.48
N LYS A 97 -12.92 -10.14 -2.32
CA LYS A 97 -12.73 -8.70 -2.24
C LYS A 97 -11.64 -8.33 -1.25
N ALA A 98 -10.82 -7.35 -1.62
CA ALA A 98 -9.99 -6.59 -0.70
C ALA A 98 -10.51 -5.15 -0.64
N ILE A 99 -11.12 -4.80 0.49
CA ILE A 99 -11.81 -3.53 0.72
C ILE A 99 -10.84 -2.59 1.45
N PRO A 100 -10.43 -1.46 0.86
CA PRO A 100 -9.53 -0.53 1.53
C PRO A 100 -10.23 0.14 2.72
N THR A 101 -9.48 0.37 3.80
CA THR A 101 -9.94 1.17 4.93
C THR A 101 -9.72 2.66 4.67
N THR A 102 -10.19 3.52 5.55
CA THR A 102 -9.96 4.97 5.48
C THR A 102 -8.48 5.36 5.57
N ARG A 103 -7.60 4.46 6.04
CA ARG A 103 -6.14 4.66 6.07
C ARG A 103 -5.47 4.36 4.73
N GLN A 104 -6.14 3.60 3.87
CA GLN A 104 -5.72 3.34 2.50
C GLN A 104 -6.50 4.27 1.57
N GLN A 105 -6.07 5.53 1.51
CA GLN A 105 -6.62 6.56 0.62
C GLN A 105 -6.13 6.35 -0.82
N ASP A 106 -6.44 5.18 -1.38
CA ASP A 106 -6.07 4.79 -2.73
C ASP A 106 -7.26 4.99 -3.69
N GLU A 107 -7.00 5.56 -4.86
CA GLU A 107 -8.01 5.80 -5.91
C GLU A 107 -8.60 4.48 -6.46
N CYS A 108 -7.90 3.37 -6.24
CA CYS A 108 -8.30 2.05 -6.73
C CYS A 108 -9.53 1.46 -6.07
N GLY A 109 -9.90 1.91 -4.87
CA GLY A 109 -11.05 1.37 -4.14
C GLY A 109 -10.96 -0.14 -3.90
N THR A 110 -12.12 -0.81 -3.90
CA THR A 110 -12.21 -2.25 -3.63
C THR A 110 -11.65 -3.05 -4.80
N LEU A 111 -10.68 -3.91 -4.50
CA LEU A 111 -10.16 -4.88 -5.46
C LEU A 111 -11.01 -6.14 -5.42
N THR A 112 -11.36 -6.68 -6.58
CA THR A 112 -12.13 -7.92 -6.68
C THR A 112 -11.50 -8.93 -7.62
N LEU A 113 -11.65 -10.21 -7.28
CA LEU A 113 -11.22 -11.35 -8.09
C LEU A 113 -12.28 -12.45 -8.05
N ASP A 114 -12.63 -13.01 -9.21
CA ASP A 114 -13.58 -14.12 -9.34
C ASP A 114 -12.93 -15.40 -9.89
N GLN A 115 -13.72 -16.47 -9.97
CA GLN A 115 -13.31 -17.79 -10.47
C GLN A 115 -12.81 -17.79 -11.92
N THR A 116 -13.24 -16.83 -12.73
CA THR A 116 -12.81 -16.72 -14.14
C THR A 116 -11.45 -16.03 -14.27
N GLY A 117 -10.93 -15.49 -13.15
CA GLY A 117 -9.75 -14.66 -13.13
C GLY A 117 -10.04 -13.20 -13.51
N TYR A 118 -11.31 -12.80 -13.60
CA TYR A 118 -11.67 -11.42 -13.85
C TYR A 118 -11.33 -10.57 -12.63
N ARG A 119 -10.59 -9.48 -12.90
CA ARG A 119 -10.04 -8.57 -11.91
C ARG A 119 -10.68 -7.21 -12.09
N ALA A 120 -11.26 -6.66 -11.02
CA ALA A 120 -11.88 -5.34 -11.07
C ALA A 120 -11.45 -4.45 -9.91
N ALA A 121 -11.46 -3.16 -10.17
CA ALA A 121 -11.19 -2.08 -9.23
C ALA A 121 -11.92 -0.82 -9.75
N ASN A 122 -11.91 0.27 -8.99
CA ASN A 122 -12.51 1.53 -9.43
C ASN A 122 -11.83 2.11 -10.68
N ARG A 123 -10.56 1.77 -10.89
CA ARG A 123 -9.74 2.21 -12.02
C ARG A 123 -9.02 1.01 -12.65
N HIS A 124 -8.84 1.04 -13.97
CA HIS A 124 -8.37 -0.12 -14.74
C HIS A 124 -6.88 -0.48 -14.53
N ASP A 125 -6.05 0.48 -14.14
CA ASP A 125 -4.59 0.34 -13.91
C ASP A 125 -4.24 -0.23 -12.52
N CYS A 126 -5.24 -0.48 -11.68
CA CYS A 126 -5.03 -0.86 -10.30
C CYS A 126 -4.49 -2.28 -10.10
N TRP A 127 -4.90 -3.23 -10.95
CA TRP A 127 -4.49 -4.65 -10.90
C TRP A 127 -3.19 -4.96 -11.66
N GLY A 128 -2.57 -3.92 -12.21
CA GLY A 128 -1.43 -4.00 -13.10
C GLY A 128 -1.53 -2.88 -14.13
N SER A 129 -0.45 -2.13 -14.25
CA SER A 129 -0.15 -1.27 -15.40
C SER A 129 0.90 -1.95 -16.24
#